data_AF-A0A3D2MEY9-F1
#
_entry.id   AF-A0A3D2MEY9-F1
#
_cell.length_a   1.000
_cell.length_b   1.000
_cell.length_c   1.000
_cell.angle_alpha   90.00
_cell.angle_beta   90.00
_cell.angle_gamma   90.00
#
_symmetry.space_group_name_H-M   'P 1'
#
loop_
_entity.id
_entity.type
_entity.pdbx_description
1 polymer ?
#
loop_
_entity_poly.entity_id
_entity_poly.type
_entity_poly.pdbx_seq_one_letter_code
_entity_poly.pdbx_strand_id
1 'polypeptide(L)'
;MQRKRLLFAVALLAILLSTLLVVVAGSHVSAHNTIFIETPTATPNANQILNQANQATTEAQGTLNVISIIIGFFSLIVGILGILAGILTSVGIILINRYRKQLNEERQQLSEEREEAIKKRTDMDNTLKAVVYLGLGNRLHDQDKKQEAVAIYRKVGSLLPGDSEINYSLGRIYSGSGYYEDALTAFKAAL
;
A
#
# COMPACT_ATOMS: atom_id res chain seq x y z
N MET A 1 -1.20 -31.02 -0.12
CA MET A 1 -2.27 -30.45 0.75
C MET A 1 -2.80 -31.41 1.82
N GLN A 2 -2.81 -32.73 1.61
CA GLN A 2 -3.46 -33.68 2.54
C GLN A 2 -2.81 -33.78 3.94
N ARG A 3 -1.48 -33.66 4.06
CA ARG A 3 -0.78 -33.77 5.37
C ARG A 3 -1.17 -32.67 6.38
N LYS A 4 -1.43 -31.44 5.92
CA LYS A 4 -1.85 -30.34 6.81
C LYS A 4 -3.27 -30.53 7.34
N ARG A 5 -4.17 -31.10 6.53
CA ARG A 5 -5.54 -31.45 6.94
C ARG A 5 -5.55 -32.61 7.94
N LEU A 6 -4.68 -33.60 7.74
CA LEU A 6 -4.53 -34.73 8.68
C LEU A 6 -4.03 -34.25 10.05
N LEU A 7 -3.01 -33.38 10.09
CA LEU A 7 -2.51 -32.83 11.35
C LEU A 7 -3.57 -32.01 12.10
N PHE A 8 -4.37 -31.23 11.38
CA PHE A 8 -5.47 -30.45 11.98
C PHE A 8 -6.57 -31.36 12.55
N ALA A 9 -6.91 -32.45 11.84
CA ALA A 9 -7.88 -33.43 12.29
C ALA A 9 -7.39 -34.19 13.55
N VAL A 10 -6.11 -34.56 13.59
CA VAL A 10 -5.50 -35.21 14.77
C VAL A 10 -5.48 -34.27 15.98
N ALA A 11 -5.17 -32.99 15.77
CA ALA A 11 -5.20 -31.99 16.84
C ALA A 11 -6.62 -31.76 17.39
N LEU A 12 -7.63 -31.68 16.51
CA LEU A 12 -9.03 -31.59 16.93
C LEU A 12 -9.49 -32.82 17.70
N LEU A 13 -9.09 -34.02 17.26
CA LEU A 13 -9.44 -35.28 17.92
C LEU A 13 -8.76 -35.39 19.28
N ALA A 14 -7.52 -34.93 19.43
CA ALA A 14 -6.82 -34.87 20.71
C ALA A 14 -7.48 -33.89 21.70
N ILE A 15 -7.94 -32.72 21.21
CA ILE A 15 -8.68 -31.74 22.03
C ILE A 15 -10.02 -32.33 22.46
N LEU A 16 -10.78 -32.93 21.54
CA LEU A 16 -12.06 -33.60 21.84
C LEU A 16 -11.90 -34.73 22.86
N LEU A 17 -10.87 -35.56 22.70
CA LEU A 17 -10.57 -36.66 23.63
C LEU A 17 -10.17 -36.12 25.02
N SER A 18 -9.38 -35.04 25.07
CA SER A 18 -9.02 -34.36 26.31
C SER A 18 -10.24 -33.78 27.02
N THR A 19 -11.17 -33.16 26.27
CA THR A 19 -12.41 -32.63 26.86
C THR A 19 -13.34 -33.75 27.33
N LEU A 20 -13.42 -34.86 26.60
CA LEU A 20 -14.23 -36.02 26.97
C LEU A 20 -13.73 -36.67 28.26
N LEU A 21 -12.40 -36.79 28.43
CA LEU A 21 -11.80 -37.38 29.64
C LEU A 21 -12.12 -36.54 30.90
N VAL A 22 -12.09 -35.21 30.78
CA VAL A 22 -12.43 -34.29 31.88
C VAL A 22 -13.92 -34.36 32.23
N VAL A 23 -14.81 -34.45 31.23
CA VAL A 23 -16.27 -34.57 31.44
C VAL A 23 -16.64 -35.91 32.08
N VAL A 24 -16.03 -37.01 31.63
CA VAL A 24 -16.26 -38.35 32.21
C VAL A 24 -15.76 -38.40 33.66
N ALA A 25 -14.58 -37.83 33.95
CA ALA A 25 -14.08 -37.73 35.32
C ALA A 25 -14.99 -36.87 36.24
N GLY A 26 -15.63 -35.82 35.71
CA GLY A 26 -16.62 -35.01 36.45
C GLY A 26 -17.98 -35.69 36.65
N SER A 27 -18.37 -36.63 35.77
CA SER A 27 -19.67 -37.32 35.84
C SER A 27 -19.80 -38.35 36.96
N HIS A 28 -18.69 -38.74 37.61
CA HIS A 28 -18.71 -39.61 38.79
C HIS A 28 -19.07 -38.89 40.10
N VAL A 29 -19.30 -37.57 40.07
CA VAL A 29 -19.53 -36.77 41.29
C VAL A 29 -21.01 -36.66 41.69
N SER A 30 -21.99 -37.07 40.86
CA SER A 30 -23.41 -36.97 41.25
C SER A 30 -24.25 -38.16 40.82
N ALA A 31 -24.29 -39.19 41.67
CA ALA A 31 -25.45 -40.08 41.79
C ALA A 31 -25.55 -40.61 43.23
N HIS A 32 -25.87 -39.75 44.18
CA HIS A 32 -26.56 -40.14 45.41
C HIS A 32 -27.71 -39.14 45.65
N ASN A 33 -28.73 -39.22 44.79
CA ASN A 33 -30.07 -38.75 45.13
C ASN A 33 -31.03 -39.94 45.08
N THR A 34 -30.80 -40.91 45.95
CA THR A 34 -31.85 -41.83 46.37
C THR A 34 -32.51 -41.20 47.58
N ILE A 35 -33.70 -40.61 47.41
CA ILE A 35 -34.56 -40.24 48.53
C ILE A 35 -35.05 -41.55 49.14
N PHE A 36 -34.27 -42.09 50.06
CA PHE A 36 -34.75 -43.05 51.03
C PHE A 36 -35.41 -42.24 52.15
N ILE A 37 -36.74 -42.38 52.30
CA ILE A 37 -37.41 -41.92 53.52
C ILE A 37 -37.05 -42.95 54.60
N GLU A 38 -35.88 -42.78 55.21
CA GLU A 38 -35.57 -43.46 56.46
C GLU A 38 -36.22 -42.68 57.62
N THR A 39 -36.88 -43.44 58.50
CA THR A 39 -37.32 -43.03 59.84
C THR A 39 -36.25 -42.18 60.55
N PRO A 40 -36.61 -41.23 61.43
CA PRO A 40 -35.74 -40.13 61.85
C PRO A 40 -34.43 -40.64 62.44
N THR A 41 -33.40 -40.73 61.60
CA THR A 41 -32.04 -40.99 62.01
C THR A 41 -31.56 -39.77 62.76
N ALA A 42 -30.90 -40.01 63.90
CA ALA A 42 -30.39 -39.01 64.84
C ALA A 42 -29.90 -37.74 64.13
N THR A 43 -30.29 -36.58 64.68
CA THR A 43 -29.85 -35.26 64.20
C THR A 43 -28.35 -35.30 63.91
N PRO A 44 -27.90 -35.01 62.67
CA PRO A 44 -26.50 -35.06 62.31
C PRO A 44 -25.70 -34.25 63.33
N ASN A 45 -24.68 -34.85 63.92
CA ASN A 45 -23.90 -34.12 64.91
C ASN A 45 -23.13 -32.98 64.23
N ALA A 46 -22.75 -31.96 65.00
CA ALA A 46 -22.09 -30.78 64.45
C ALA A 46 -20.84 -31.11 63.62
N ASN A 47 -20.13 -32.19 63.97
CA ASN A 47 -18.92 -32.63 63.25
C ASN A 47 -19.23 -33.24 61.88
N GLN A 48 -20.33 -33.98 61.74
CA GLN A 48 -20.77 -34.52 60.45
C GLN A 48 -21.19 -33.40 59.49
N ILE A 49 -21.91 -32.40 59.99
CA ILE A 49 -22.31 -31.22 59.21
C ILE A 49 -21.07 -30.43 58.78
N LEU A 50 -20.12 -30.21 59.69
CA LEU A 50 -18.87 -29.50 59.40
C LEU A 50 -18.02 -30.24 58.36
N ASN A 51 -17.91 -31.57 58.46
CA ASN A 51 -17.16 -32.37 57.50
C ASN A 51 -17.80 -32.35 56.11
N GLN A 52 -19.13 -32.43 56.02
CA GLN A 52 -19.85 -32.31 54.75
C GLN A 52 -19.70 -30.91 54.13
N ALA A 53 -19.78 -29.86 54.95
CA ALA A 53 -19.56 -28.48 54.49
C ALA A 53 -18.12 -28.26 53.98
N ASN A 54 -17.12 -28.80 54.69
CA ASN A 54 -15.72 -28.72 54.28
C ASN A 54 -15.44 -29.52 52.99
N GLN A 55 -16.07 -30.67 52.82
CA GLN A 55 -15.98 -31.46 51.59
C GLN A 55 -16.60 -30.72 50.41
N ALA A 56 -17.83 -30.21 50.54
CA ALA A 56 -18.49 -29.43 49.50
C ALA A 56 -17.69 -28.17 49.11
N THR A 57 -17.06 -27.52 50.09
CA THR A 57 -16.18 -26.36 49.83
C THR A 57 -14.93 -26.76 49.05
N THR A 58 -14.34 -27.92 49.36
CA THR A 58 -13.16 -28.45 48.65
C THR A 58 -13.51 -28.83 47.20
N GLU A 59 -14.67 -29.45 46.98
CA GLU A 59 -15.18 -29.81 45.65
C GLU A 59 -15.50 -28.56 44.80
N ALA A 60 -16.11 -27.54 45.42
CA ALA A 60 -16.35 -26.25 44.78
C ALA A 60 -15.04 -25.56 44.37
N GLN A 61 -14.04 -25.56 45.26
CA GLN A 61 -12.73 -24.98 44.97
C GLN A 61 -12.01 -25.74 43.84
N GLY A 62 -12.09 -27.08 43.82
CA GLY A 62 -11.57 -27.91 42.74
C GLY A 62 -12.20 -27.54 41.39
N THR A 63 -13.50 -27.33 41.36
CA THR A 63 -14.24 -26.90 40.16
C THR A 63 -13.80 -25.51 39.69
N LEU A 64 -13.65 -24.55 40.62
CA LEU A 64 -13.16 -23.20 40.29
C LEU A 64 -11.74 -23.19 39.73
N ASN A 65 -10.86 -24.05 40.23
CA ASN A 65 -9.50 -24.19 39.71
C ASN A 65 -9.51 -24.69 38.26
N VAL A 66 -10.36 -25.69 37.94
CA VAL A 66 -10.49 -26.21 36.56
C VAL A 66 -11.03 -25.12 35.62
N ILE A 67 -12.06 -24.37 36.02
CA ILE A 67 -12.59 -23.25 35.23
C ILE A 67 -11.51 -22.20 34.96
N SER A 68 -10.73 -21.85 35.98
CA SER A 68 -9.65 -20.86 35.87
C SER A 68 -8.58 -21.29 34.86
N ILE A 69 -8.21 -22.57 34.87
CA ILE A 69 -7.27 -23.15 33.90
C ILE A 69 -7.83 -23.04 32.47
N ILE A 70 -9.10 -23.41 32.27
CA ILE A 70 -9.75 -23.34 30.95
C ILE A 70 -9.75 -21.91 30.42
N ILE A 71 -10.15 -20.93 31.25
CA ILE A 71 -10.14 -19.51 30.87
C ILE A 71 -8.72 -19.06 30.50
N GLY A 72 -7.71 -19.44 31.29
CA GLY A 72 -6.31 -19.12 31.00
C GLY A 72 -5.84 -19.61 29.64
N PHE A 73 -6.20 -20.86 29.27
CA PHE A 73 -5.91 -21.38 27.93
C PHE A 73 -6.62 -20.61 26.82
N PHE A 74 -7.92 -20.27 27.00
CA PHE A 74 -8.65 -19.46 26.04
C PHE A 74 -8.02 -18.06 25.87
N SER A 75 -7.64 -17.40 26.96
CA SER A 75 -6.97 -16.09 26.91
C SER A 75 -5.63 -16.17 26.17
N LEU A 76 -4.84 -17.22 26.38
CA LEU A 76 -3.59 -17.44 25.66
C LEU A 76 -3.82 -17.60 24.15
N ILE A 77 -4.82 -18.41 23.76
CA ILE A 77 -5.17 -18.63 22.35
C ILE A 77 -5.59 -17.31 21.69
N VAL A 78 -6.47 -16.54 22.33
CA VAL A 78 -6.92 -15.23 21.82
C VAL A 78 -5.73 -14.27 21.67
N GLY A 79 -4.81 -14.24 22.65
CA GLY A 79 -3.59 -13.44 22.58
C GLY A 79 -2.71 -13.80 21.39
N ILE A 80 -2.46 -15.10 21.17
CA ILE A 80 -1.67 -15.60 20.03
C ILE A 80 -2.34 -15.24 18.69
N LEU A 81 -3.66 -15.41 18.58
CA LEU A 81 -4.41 -15.04 17.39
C LEU A 81 -4.33 -13.54 17.10
N GLY A 82 -4.38 -12.70 18.15
CA GLY A 82 -4.21 -11.24 18.02
C GLY A 82 -2.84 -10.86 17.47
N ILE A 83 -1.76 -11.47 18.00
CA ILE A 83 -0.39 -11.24 17.51
C ILE A 83 -0.26 -11.70 16.05
N LEU A 84 -0.78 -12.88 15.70
CA LEU A 84 -0.77 -13.40 14.34
C LEU A 84 -1.53 -12.48 13.37
N ALA A 85 -2.70 -11.98 13.76
CA ALA A 85 -3.46 -11.01 12.97
C ALA A 85 -2.68 -9.69 12.79
N GLY A 86 -2.01 -9.20 13.84
CA GLY A 86 -1.14 -8.03 13.79
C GLY A 86 0.04 -8.19 12.83
N ILE A 87 0.69 -9.35 12.84
CA ILE A 87 1.78 -9.66 11.90
C ILE A 87 1.24 -9.72 10.46
N LEU A 88 0.12 -10.42 10.24
CA LEU A 88 -0.46 -10.60 8.91
C LEU A 88 -0.88 -9.25 8.30
N THR A 89 -1.51 -8.37 9.09
CA THR A 89 -1.88 -7.02 8.67
C THR A 89 -0.66 -6.16 8.38
N SER A 90 0.36 -6.19 9.24
CA SER A 90 1.61 -5.45 9.03
C SER A 90 2.31 -5.88 7.75
N VAL A 91 2.44 -7.18 7.50
CA VAL A 91 3.01 -7.73 6.27
C VAL A 91 2.18 -7.32 5.05
N GLY A 92 0.85 -7.38 5.15
CA GLY A 92 -0.06 -6.93 4.10
C GLY A 92 0.17 -5.47 3.72
N ILE A 93 0.25 -4.57 4.71
CA ILE A 93 0.52 -3.14 4.50
C ILE A 93 1.88 -2.93 3.83
N ILE A 94 2.93 -3.62 4.29
CA ILE A 94 4.27 -3.51 3.71
C ILE A 94 4.27 -3.95 2.24
N LEU A 95 3.61 -5.06 1.90
CA LEU A 95 3.52 -5.55 0.52
C LEU A 95 2.76 -4.58 -0.37
N ILE A 96 1.62 -4.06 0.10
CA ILE A 96 0.83 -3.06 -0.62
C ILE A 96 1.66 -1.81 -0.87
N ASN A 97 2.40 -1.34 0.13
CA ASN A 97 3.23 -0.14 0.00
C ASN A 97 4.40 -0.36 -0.98
N ARG A 98 5.04 -1.53 -0.98
CA ARG A 98 6.06 -1.87 -1.98
C ARG A 98 5.49 -1.91 -3.39
N TYR A 99 4.35 -2.56 -3.58
CA TYR A 99 3.69 -2.66 -4.89
C TYR A 99 3.27 -1.27 -5.40
N ARG A 100 2.68 -0.44 -4.53
CA ARG A 100 2.33 0.95 -4.87
C ARG A 100 3.57 1.76 -5.25
N LYS A 101 4.68 1.62 -4.53
CA LYS A 101 5.93 2.31 -4.84
C LYS A 101 6.45 1.93 -6.23
N GLN A 102 6.55 0.64 -6.52
CA GLN A 102 6.99 0.15 -7.83
C GLN A 102 6.10 0.65 -8.97
N LEU A 103 4.78 0.58 -8.78
CA LEU A 103 3.82 1.05 -9.79
C LEU A 103 3.96 2.57 -10.04
N ASN A 104 4.23 3.35 -9.00
CA ASN A 104 4.43 4.79 -9.14
C ASN A 104 5.76 5.11 -9.85
N GLU A 105 6.83 4.37 -9.58
CA GLU A 105 8.12 4.53 -10.26
C GLU A 105 8.00 4.21 -11.75
N GLU A 106 7.33 3.12 -12.11
CA GLU A 106 7.08 2.75 -13.52
C GLU A 106 6.20 3.78 -14.25
N ARG A 107 5.14 4.27 -13.59
CA ARG A 107 4.29 5.33 -14.15
C ARG A 107 5.05 6.63 -14.36
N GLN A 108 5.92 6.98 -13.43
CA GLN A 108 6.73 8.19 -13.53
C GLN A 108 7.71 8.09 -14.69
N GLN A 109 8.44 6.98 -14.80
CA GLN A 109 9.36 6.73 -15.92
C GLN A 109 8.64 6.79 -17.28
N LEU A 110 7.49 6.13 -17.39
CA LEU A 110 6.69 6.15 -18.62
C LEU A 110 6.19 7.57 -18.94
N SER A 111 5.84 8.37 -17.92
CA SER A 111 5.41 9.75 -18.11
C SER A 111 6.57 10.65 -18.59
N GLU A 112 7.76 10.48 -18.02
CA GLU A 112 8.96 11.23 -18.40
C GLU A 112 9.41 10.89 -19.82
N GLU A 113 9.44 9.60 -20.17
CA GLU A 113 9.75 9.16 -21.54
C GLU A 113 8.76 9.73 -22.55
N ARG A 114 7.47 9.74 -22.20
CA ARG A 114 6.42 10.30 -23.07
C ARG A 114 6.58 11.81 -23.25
N GLU A 115 6.86 12.55 -22.18
CA GLU A 115 7.08 14.00 -22.26
C GLU A 115 8.32 14.34 -23.07
N GLU A 116 9.42 13.60 -22.88
CA GLU A 116 10.65 13.76 -23.66
C GLU A 116 10.39 13.48 -25.16
N ALA A 117 9.66 12.40 -25.47
CA ALA A 117 9.30 12.07 -26.84
C ALA A 117 8.42 13.14 -27.51
N ILE A 118 7.46 13.71 -26.76
CA ILE A 118 6.61 14.81 -27.24
C ILE A 118 7.43 16.07 -27.45
N LYS A 119 8.31 16.41 -26.49
CA LYS A 119 9.22 17.55 -26.61
C LYS A 119 10.09 17.42 -27.85
N LYS A 120 10.76 16.29 -28.03
CA LYS A 120 11.61 16.02 -29.21
C LYS A 120 10.84 16.15 -30.52
N ARG A 121 9.61 15.63 -30.59
CA ARG A 121 8.75 15.77 -31.76
C ARG A 121 8.38 17.23 -32.03
N THR A 122 8.08 17.99 -30.98
CA THR A 122 7.71 19.41 -31.06
C THR A 122 8.90 20.26 -31.50
N ASP A 123 10.07 20.02 -30.93
CA ASP A 123 11.32 20.69 -31.32
C ASP A 123 11.65 20.42 -32.80
N MET A 124 11.47 19.19 -33.26
CA MET A 124 11.66 18.82 -34.66
C MET A 124 10.65 19.49 -35.60
N ASP A 125 9.37 19.56 -35.21
CA ASP A 125 8.33 20.26 -35.98
C ASP A 125 8.58 21.78 -36.04
N ASN A 126 8.96 22.38 -34.92
CA ASN A 126 9.35 23.79 -34.85
C ASN A 126 10.59 24.09 -35.70
N THR A 127 11.57 23.19 -35.68
CA THR A 127 12.76 23.27 -36.54
C THR A 127 12.40 23.24 -38.01
N LEU A 128 11.54 22.30 -38.43
CA LEU A 128 11.09 22.22 -39.81
C LEU A 128 10.32 23.48 -40.22
N LYS A 129 9.39 23.96 -39.38
CA LYS A 129 8.64 25.20 -39.62
C LYS A 129 9.56 26.41 -39.72
N ALA A 130 10.57 26.50 -38.85
CA ALA A 130 11.55 27.58 -38.86
C ALA A 130 12.34 27.62 -40.17
N VAL A 131 12.81 26.46 -40.67
CA VAL A 131 13.51 26.37 -41.95
C VAL A 131 12.62 26.82 -43.11
N VAL A 132 11.35 26.37 -43.14
CA VAL A 132 10.39 26.79 -44.17
C VAL A 132 10.14 28.31 -44.11
N TYR A 133 9.97 28.87 -42.92
CA TYR A 133 9.78 30.30 -42.74
C TYR A 133 11.03 31.13 -43.06
N LEU A 134 12.23 30.63 -42.78
CA LEU A 134 13.47 31.28 -43.23
C LEU A 134 13.51 31.36 -44.76
N GLY A 135 13.19 30.26 -45.45
CA GLY A 135 13.12 30.25 -46.92
C GLY A 135 12.09 31.25 -47.47
N LEU A 136 10.90 31.32 -46.84
CA LEU A 136 9.88 32.30 -47.20
C LEU A 136 10.33 33.74 -46.95
N GLY A 137 10.93 34.00 -45.79
CA GLY A 137 11.46 35.32 -45.44
C GLY A 137 12.53 35.78 -46.43
N ASN A 138 13.46 34.89 -46.79
CA ASN A 138 14.49 35.16 -47.79
C ASN A 138 13.86 35.54 -49.14
N ARG A 139 12.88 34.76 -49.60
CA ARG A 139 12.18 35.05 -50.86
C ARG A 139 11.43 36.38 -50.83
N LEU A 140 10.81 36.75 -49.71
CA LEU A 140 10.15 38.04 -49.55
C LEU A 140 11.16 39.19 -49.54
N HIS A 141 12.31 38.99 -48.90
CA HIS A 141 13.40 39.94 -48.89
C HIS A 141 13.96 40.18 -50.30
N ASP A 142 14.14 39.11 -51.08
CA ASP A 142 14.59 39.19 -52.49
C ASP A 142 13.57 39.92 -53.39
N GLN A 143 12.30 39.95 -53.00
CA GLN A 143 11.23 40.72 -53.66
C GLN A 143 11.12 42.18 -53.16
N ASP A 144 12.08 42.65 -52.37
CA ASP A 144 12.10 43.97 -51.70
C ASP A 144 10.92 44.19 -50.71
N LYS A 145 10.20 43.12 -50.34
CA LYS A 145 9.12 43.15 -49.34
C LYS A 145 9.66 43.03 -47.92
N LYS A 146 10.52 43.98 -47.54
CA LYS A 146 11.32 43.92 -46.30
C LYS A 146 10.48 43.83 -45.02
N GLN A 147 9.38 44.57 -44.95
CA GLN A 147 8.51 44.54 -43.76
C GLN A 147 7.82 43.18 -43.57
N GLU A 148 7.36 42.56 -44.66
CA GLU A 148 6.77 41.20 -44.62
C GLU A 148 7.84 40.17 -44.25
N ALA A 149 9.05 40.28 -44.82
CA ALA A 149 10.17 39.39 -44.50
C ALA A 149 10.53 39.43 -43.01
N VAL A 150 10.65 40.64 -42.42
CA VAL A 150 10.92 40.82 -40.99
C VAL A 150 9.82 40.20 -40.12
N ALA A 151 8.55 40.34 -40.50
CA ALA A 151 7.47 39.69 -39.77
C ALA A 151 7.61 38.15 -39.77
N ILE A 152 8.06 37.56 -40.88
CA ILE A 152 8.34 36.11 -40.96
C ILE A 152 9.57 35.73 -40.15
N TYR A 153 10.66 36.49 -40.21
CA TYR A 153 11.87 36.25 -39.43
C TYR A 153 11.62 36.32 -37.92
N ARG A 154 10.75 37.22 -37.45
CA ARG A 154 10.33 37.25 -36.04
C ARG A 154 9.57 35.98 -35.63
N LYS A 155 8.76 35.41 -36.53
CA LYS A 155 8.11 34.11 -36.28
C LYS A 155 9.14 32.99 -36.13
N VAL A 156 10.20 32.98 -36.94
CA VAL A 156 11.29 32.00 -36.82
C VAL A 156 11.91 32.05 -35.42
N GLY A 157 12.30 33.24 -34.94
CA GLY A 157 12.88 33.41 -33.61
C GLY A 157 11.90 33.03 -32.48
N SER A 158 10.59 33.23 -32.67
CA SER A 158 9.58 32.82 -31.69
C SER A 158 9.35 31.30 -31.61
N LEU A 159 9.62 30.56 -32.71
CA LEU A 159 9.50 29.10 -32.73
C LEU A 159 10.67 28.41 -32.03
N LEU A 160 11.85 29.03 -32.10
CA LEU A 160 13.11 28.49 -31.59
C LEU A 160 13.89 29.56 -30.81
N PRO A 161 13.36 30.03 -29.67
CA PRO A 161 13.93 31.18 -28.96
C PRO A 161 15.34 30.92 -28.39
N GLY A 162 15.70 29.66 -28.13
CA GLY A 162 17.00 29.27 -27.58
C GLY A 162 17.95 28.59 -28.57
N ASP A 163 17.60 28.54 -29.86
CA ASP A 163 18.47 27.94 -30.86
C ASP A 163 19.54 28.95 -31.31
N SER A 164 20.80 28.69 -30.96
CA SER A 164 21.90 29.62 -31.19
C SER A 164 22.22 29.80 -32.68
N GLU A 165 22.08 28.76 -33.50
CA GLU A 165 22.36 28.82 -34.94
C GLU A 165 21.28 29.64 -35.67
N ILE A 166 20.01 29.43 -35.30
CA ILE A 166 18.88 30.19 -35.83
C ILE A 166 18.97 31.65 -35.40
N ASN A 167 19.23 31.93 -34.13
CA ASN A 167 19.37 33.29 -33.62
C ASN A 167 20.58 34.01 -34.23
N TYR A 168 21.70 33.32 -34.45
CA TYR A 168 22.85 33.88 -35.18
C TYR A 168 22.50 34.23 -36.63
N SER A 169 21.79 33.33 -37.31
CA SER A 169 21.32 33.55 -38.69
C SER A 169 20.37 34.73 -38.79
N LEU A 170 19.42 34.84 -37.86
CA LEU A 170 18.51 35.99 -37.75
C LEU A 170 19.28 37.29 -37.48
N GLY A 171 20.28 37.27 -36.60
CA GLY A 171 21.14 38.42 -36.33
C GLY A 171 21.84 38.92 -37.60
N ARG A 172 22.39 38.01 -38.40
CA ARG A 172 23.02 38.35 -39.69
C ARG A 172 22.02 38.95 -40.68
N ILE A 173 20.83 38.35 -40.78
CA ILE A 173 19.77 38.82 -41.66
C ILE A 173 19.32 40.24 -41.26
N TYR A 174 18.98 40.44 -39.98
CA TYR A 174 18.56 41.75 -39.48
C TYR A 174 19.65 42.82 -39.65
N SER A 175 20.92 42.46 -39.42
CA SER A 175 22.06 43.37 -39.63
C SER A 175 22.19 43.76 -41.10
N GLY A 176 22.11 42.81 -42.03
CA GLY A 176 22.15 43.07 -43.47
C GLY A 176 20.97 43.89 -43.99
N SER A 177 19.82 43.80 -43.32
CA SER A 177 18.61 44.56 -43.65
C SER A 177 18.48 45.91 -42.90
N GLY A 178 19.45 46.28 -42.04
CA GLY A 178 19.48 47.55 -41.29
C GLY A 178 18.65 47.59 -40.00
N TYR A 179 18.11 46.45 -39.55
CA TYR A 179 17.35 46.32 -38.30
C TYR A 179 18.30 46.02 -37.13
N TYR A 180 19.14 46.99 -36.77
CA TYR A 180 20.25 46.79 -35.84
C TYR A 180 19.82 46.36 -34.42
N GLU A 181 18.69 46.85 -33.91
CA GLU A 181 18.18 46.45 -32.58
C GLU A 181 17.70 44.99 -32.55
N ASP A 182 16.98 44.57 -33.59
CA ASP A 182 16.56 43.16 -33.75
C ASP A 182 17.80 42.26 -33.95
N ALA A 183 18.81 42.74 -34.68
CA ALA A 183 20.07 42.03 -34.88
C ALA A 183 20.84 41.83 -33.57
N LEU A 184 20.98 42.88 -32.76
CA LEU A 184 21.64 42.84 -31.46
C LEU A 184 20.93 41.86 -30.52
N THR A 185 19.59 41.89 -30.52
CA THR A 185 18.77 40.97 -29.71
C THR A 185 18.99 39.52 -30.14
N ALA A 186 18.97 39.25 -31.44
CA ALA A 186 19.20 37.91 -31.97
C ALA A 186 20.63 37.42 -31.71
N PHE A 187 21.65 38.26 -31.89
CA PHE A 187 23.04 37.89 -31.57
C PHE A 187 23.24 37.63 -30.08
N LYS A 188 22.59 38.39 -29.19
CA LYS A 188 22.62 38.13 -27.74
C LYS A 188 21.95 36.81 -27.39
N ALA A 189 20.87 36.45 -28.06
CA ALA A 189 20.19 35.17 -27.86
C ALA A 189 20.99 33.96 -28.41
N ALA A 190 21.99 34.22 -29.26
CA ALA A 190 22.86 33.19 -29.84
C ALA A 190 24.11 32.86 -29.00
N LEU A 191 24.45 33.68 -28.02
CA LEU A 191 25.61 33.54 -27.12
C LEU A 191 25.23 32.81 -25.83
#